data_AF-A0A1F8J490-F1
#
_entry.id   AF-A0A1F8J490-F1
#
_cell.length_a   1.000
_cell.length_b   1.000
_cell.length_c   1.000
_cell.angle_alpha   90.00
_cell.angle_beta   90.00
_cell.angle_gamma   90.00
#
_symmetry.space_group_name_H-M   'P 1'
#
loop_
_entity.id
_entity.type
_entity.pdbx_description
1 polymer ?
#
loop_
_entity_poly.entity_id
_entity_poly.type
_entity_poly.pdbx_seq_one_letter_code
_entity_poly.pdbx_strand_id
1 'polypeptide(L)'
;MSINSTISLCQWEKKTLEFFFNILYATFLAWPTWFVPCFGVVSGGCLMKRNSFIFWFLTIVIILLSHYVMTFLHEWTHGFVAWLAGYKSDPFDIRYSSNWLTLWGIDEAVPYRKILADGKNYIVAIIAIAPIIEGAIFFLVGLKLLSMKIIQNKWMIFSFFYWWTLMEISEIYSYIPVRTFAQQGDIFDFLYVLEISPWVMLISGTPLVIWGLQRMLIVEELRAYDVLQIENKVGRFIFLFITLLIVFLYFGGIAFVFVYPKFMMNVASWVSLAMIPLCLIFLRKRYVS
;
A
#
# COMPACT_ATOMS: atom_id res chain seq x y z
N MET A 1 2.36 -33.66 38.30
CA MET A 1 1.69 -33.65 36.99
C MET A 1 2.28 -32.50 36.18
N SER A 2 3.35 -32.75 35.40
CA SER A 2 4.06 -31.71 34.65
C SER A 2 3.43 -31.56 33.27
N ILE A 3 2.95 -30.36 32.96
CA ILE A 3 2.34 -30.05 31.66
C ILE A 3 3.47 -29.76 30.66
N ASN A 4 3.71 -30.72 29.76
CA ASN A 4 4.49 -30.53 28.55
C ASN A 4 3.65 -29.73 27.53
N SER A 5 3.70 -28.39 27.59
CA SER A 5 2.98 -27.51 26.64
C SER A 5 3.88 -26.81 25.61
N THR A 6 5.15 -27.18 25.49
CA THR A 6 6.12 -26.46 24.63
C THR A 6 6.12 -26.88 23.16
N ILE A 7 5.25 -27.82 22.74
CA ILE A 7 5.29 -28.40 21.37
C ILE A 7 4.27 -27.81 20.38
N SER A 8 3.28 -26.99 20.75
CA SER A 8 2.18 -26.68 19.81
C SER A 8 2.28 -25.41 18.97
N LEU A 9 3.14 -24.42 19.27
CA LEU A 9 3.17 -23.16 18.50
C LEU A 9 3.94 -23.26 17.17
N CYS A 10 5.12 -23.88 17.18
CA CYS A 10 6.02 -23.91 16.01
C CYS A 10 5.46 -24.77 14.84
N GLN A 11 4.78 -25.87 15.15
CA GLN A 11 4.13 -26.70 14.11
C GLN A 11 2.90 -26.03 13.50
N TRP A 12 2.18 -25.21 14.28
CA TRP A 12 1.02 -24.47 13.80
C TRP A 12 1.43 -23.35 12.86
N GLU A 13 2.46 -22.59 13.21
CA GLU A 13 3.04 -21.53 12.37
C GLU A 13 3.51 -22.07 11.01
N LYS A 14 4.16 -23.24 10.98
CA LYS A 14 4.65 -23.85 9.73
C LYS A 14 3.51 -24.27 8.79
N LYS A 15 2.47 -24.94 9.30
CA LYS A 15 1.32 -25.37 8.48
C LYS A 15 0.53 -24.17 7.95
N THR A 16 0.39 -23.13 8.75
CA THR A 16 -0.27 -21.90 8.36
C THR A 16 0.51 -21.20 7.23
N LEU A 17 1.84 -21.12 7.32
CA LEU A 17 2.69 -20.56 6.26
C LEU A 17 2.59 -21.35 4.95
N GLU A 18 2.62 -22.69 5.00
CA GLU A 18 2.46 -23.54 3.80
C GLU A 18 1.09 -23.35 3.13
N PHE A 19 0.02 -23.21 3.91
CA PHE A 19 -1.32 -22.92 3.42
C PHE A 19 -1.39 -21.56 2.71
N PHE A 20 -0.79 -20.52 3.30
CA PHE A 20 -0.72 -19.19 2.68
C PHE A 20 0.05 -19.19 1.37
N PHE A 21 1.19 -19.88 1.32
CA PHE A 21 1.99 -19.97 0.10
C PHE A 21 1.22 -20.63 -1.05
N ASN A 22 0.47 -21.70 -0.74
CA ASN A 22 -0.37 -22.39 -1.72
C ASN A 22 -1.55 -21.54 -2.19
N ILE A 23 -2.19 -20.76 -1.32
CA ILE A 23 -3.26 -19.82 -1.71
C ILE A 23 -2.71 -18.72 -2.60
N LEU A 24 -1.59 -18.09 -2.21
CA LEU A 24 -0.93 -17.06 -3.01
C LEU A 24 -0.54 -17.59 -4.39
N TYR A 25 0.03 -18.79 -4.44
CA TYR A 25 0.40 -19.45 -5.70
C TYR A 25 -0.83 -19.75 -6.58
N ALA A 26 -1.90 -20.29 -6.00
CA ALA A 26 -3.13 -20.60 -6.73
C ALA A 26 -3.87 -19.34 -7.21
N THR A 27 -3.95 -18.29 -6.40
CA THR A 27 -4.60 -17.02 -6.79
C THR A 27 -3.80 -16.25 -7.84
N PHE A 28 -2.47 -16.34 -7.85
CA PHE A 28 -1.65 -15.74 -8.91
C PHE A 28 -1.77 -16.45 -10.26
N LEU A 29 -2.03 -17.77 -10.28
CA LEU A 29 -2.04 -18.55 -11.51
C LEU A 29 -3.45 -18.84 -12.07
N ALA A 30 -4.48 -18.87 -11.23
CA ALA A 30 -5.82 -19.30 -11.64
C ALA A 30 -6.76 -18.16 -12.05
N TRP A 31 -6.33 -16.89 -12.05
CA TRP A 31 -7.26 -15.79 -12.36
C TRP A 31 -7.54 -15.70 -13.88
N PRO A 32 -8.83 -15.76 -14.31
CA PRO A 32 -9.18 -15.72 -15.72
C PRO A 32 -8.81 -14.36 -16.35
N THR A 33 -8.00 -14.37 -17.41
CA THR A 33 -7.52 -13.19 -18.16
C THR A 33 -8.60 -12.49 -19.02
N TRP A 34 -9.86 -12.92 -18.95
CA TRP A 34 -10.90 -12.58 -19.92
C TRP A 34 -11.56 -11.20 -19.72
N PHE A 35 -11.08 -10.39 -18.77
CA PHE A 35 -11.57 -9.02 -18.51
C PHE A 35 -10.47 -7.97 -18.67
N VAL A 36 -9.75 -8.00 -19.80
CA VAL A 36 -8.98 -6.84 -20.27
C VAL A 36 -9.81 -6.20 -21.40
N PRO A 37 -10.56 -5.13 -21.14
CA PRO A 37 -11.22 -4.40 -22.21
C PRO A 37 -10.16 -3.93 -23.22
N CYS A 38 -10.40 -4.14 -24.51
CA CYS A 38 -9.59 -3.52 -25.56
C CYS A 38 -9.75 -2.00 -25.47
N PHE A 39 -8.78 -1.31 -24.87
CA PHE A 39 -8.78 0.14 -24.78
C PHE A 39 -8.25 0.72 -26.10
N GLY A 40 -9.09 1.46 -26.82
CA GLY A 40 -8.66 2.23 -27.99
C GLY A 40 -7.69 3.33 -27.57
N VAL A 41 -6.50 3.34 -28.16
CA VAL A 41 -5.42 4.30 -27.90
C VAL A 41 -5.84 5.69 -28.36
N VAL A 42 -5.84 6.68 -27.45
CA VAL A 42 -6.05 8.09 -27.81
C VAL A 42 -4.70 8.78 -27.91
N SER A 43 -4.38 9.31 -29.09
CA SER A 43 -3.09 9.94 -29.40
C SER A 43 -2.98 11.36 -28.81
N GLY A 44 -2.67 11.47 -27.52
CA GLY A 44 -2.07 12.70 -26.98
C GLY A 44 -0.57 12.72 -27.27
N GLY A 45 -0.02 13.83 -27.78
CA GLY A 45 1.42 13.92 -28.08
C GLY A 45 2.26 13.74 -26.81
N CYS A 46 3.08 12.68 -26.75
CA CYS A 46 3.87 12.35 -25.55
C CYS A 46 5.21 13.08 -25.51
N LEU A 47 5.51 13.68 -24.36
CA LEU A 47 6.78 14.34 -24.04
C LEU A 47 7.99 13.39 -24.14
N MET A 48 7.78 12.09 -23.93
CA MET A 48 8.86 11.09 -23.88
C MET A 48 9.55 10.89 -25.25
N LYS A 49 8.84 11.12 -26.37
CA LYS A 49 9.46 11.15 -27.72
C LYS A 49 10.38 12.35 -27.93
N ARG A 50 10.21 13.40 -27.12
CA ARG A 50 10.93 14.66 -27.27
C ARG A 50 12.11 14.77 -26.28
N ASN A 51 11.95 14.28 -25.05
CA ASN A 51 13.01 14.29 -24.04
C ASN A 51 12.74 13.28 -22.89
N SER A 52 13.48 12.17 -22.85
CA SER A 52 13.30 11.14 -21.81
C SER A 52 13.72 11.62 -20.42
N PHE A 53 14.72 12.51 -20.32
CA PHE A 53 15.20 13.03 -19.05
C PHE A 53 14.10 13.83 -18.34
N ILE A 54 13.42 14.73 -19.06
CA ILE A 54 12.32 15.52 -18.50
C ILE A 54 11.17 14.61 -18.04
N PHE A 55 10.84 13.57 -18.81
CA PHE A 55 9.82 12.60 -18.42
C PHE A 55 10.15 11.90 -17.09
N TRP A 56 11.36 11.39 -16.93
CA TRP A 56 11.78 10.71 -15.70
C TRP A 56 11.87 11.66 -14.51
N PHE A 57 12.40 12.86 -14.73
CA PHE A 57 12.45 13.89 -13.70
C PHE A 57 11.03 14.25 -13.20
N LEU A 58 10.09 14.51 -14.12
CA LEU A 58 8.70 14.79 -13.76
C LEU A 58 8.02 13.60 -13.09
N THR A 59 8.35 12.37 -13.48
CA THR A 59 7.85 11.16 -12.81
C THR A 59 8.25 11.13 -11.35
N ILE A 60 9.51 11.45 -11.01
CA ILE A 60 9.99 11.53 -9.62
C ILE A 60 9.23 12.61 -8.85
N VAL A 61 9.05 13.80 -9.43
CA VAL A 61 8.28 14.89 -8.80
C VAL A 61 6.83 14.47 -8.54
N ILE A 62 6.19 13.79 -9.49
CA ILE A 62 4.82 13.30 -9.35
C ILE A 62 4.72 12.20 -8.28
N ILE A 63 5.70 11.30 -8.20
CA ILE A 63 5.77 10.28 -7.14
C ILE A 63 5.82 10.96 -5.76
N LEU A 64 6.70 11.96 -5.58
CA LEU A 64 6.80 12.70 -4.32
C LEU A 64 5.51 13.44 -3.98
N LEU A 65 4.89 14.10 -4.97
CA LEU A 65 3.61 14.77 -4.78
C LEU A 65 2.50 13.78 -4.39
N SER A 66 2.46 12.61 -5.04
CA SER A 66 1.47 11.57 -4.75
C SER A 66 1.65 10.99 -3.34
N HIS A 67 2.90 10.77 -2.94
CA HIS A 67 3.26 10.32 -1.59
C HIS A 67 2.81 11.33 -0.52
N TYR A 68 3.08 12.62 -0.76
CA TYR A 68 2.65 13.70 0.13
C TYR A 68 1.13 13.75 0.26
N VAL A 69 0.41 13.72 -0.86
CA VAL A 69 -1.06 13.79 -0.86
C VAL A 69 -1.65 12.61 -0.07
N MET A 70 -1.20 11.38 -0.34
CA MET A 70 -1.65 10.20 0.40
C MET A 70 -1.33 10.35 1.91
N THR A 71 -0.09 10.68 2.27
CA THR A 71 0.32 10.77 3.68
C THR A 71 -0.47 11.83 4.44
N PHE A 72 -0.70 13.01 3.84
CA PHE A 72 -1.49 14.05 4.49
C PHE A 72 -2.96 13.66 4.63
N LEU A 73 -3.55 13.00 3.64
CA LEU A 73 -4.93 12.52 3.72
C LEU A 73 -5.08 11.45 4.81
N HIS A 74 -4.11 10.55 4.94
CA HIS A 74 -4.04 9.56 6.03
C HIS A 74 -4.07 10.24 7.40
N GLU A 75 -3.14 11.16 7.67
CA GLU A 75 -3.03 11.85 8.95
C GLU A 75 -4.20 12.80 9.23
N TRP A 76 -4.71 13.48 8.21
CA TRP A 76 -5.92 14.30 8.33
C TRP A 76 -7.15 13.45 8.61
N THR A 77 -7.21 12.21 8.12
CA THR A 77 -8.33 11.31 8.41
C THR A 77 -8.37 10.97 9.90
N HIS A 78 -7.22 10.65 10.52
CA HIS A 78 -7.13 10.49 11.97
C HIS A 78 -7.61 11.75 12.71
N GLY A 79 -7.06 12.91 12.34
CA GLY A 79 -7.37 14.20 12.95
C GLY A 79 -8.85 14.59 12.80
N PHE A 80 -9.44 14.33 11.64
CA PHE A 80 -10.83 14.64 11.31
C PHE A 80 -11.79 13.78 12.11
N VAL A 81 -11.54 12.47 12.22
CA VAL A 81 -12.37 11.55 13.02
C VAL A 81 -12.27 11.90 14.50
N ALA A 82 -11.08 12.23 15.00
CA ALA A 82 -10.90 12.68 16.39
C ALA A 82 -11.59 14.01 16.69
N TRP A 83 -11.59 14.94 15.74
CA TRP A 83 -12.32 16.20 15.83
C TRP A 83 -13.84 15.97 15.86
N LEU A 84 -14.38 15.12 14.97
CA LEU A 84 -15.80 14.73 15.00
C LEU A 84 -16.21 14.07 16.32
N ALA A 85 -15.29 13.31 16.94
CA ALA A 85 -15.50 12.71 18.25
C ALA A 85 -15.35 13.70 19.43
N GLY A 86 -15.00 14.97 19.17
CA GLY A 86 -14.82 16.01 20.19
C GLY A 86 -13.50 15.94 20.97
N TYR A 87 -12.51 15.18 20.46
CA TYR A 87 -11.21 15.00 21.12
C TYR A 87 -10.10 15.89 20.56
N LYS A 88 -10.36 16.60 19.47
CA LYS A 88 -9.44 17.53 18.84
C LYS A 88 -10.17 18.85 18.55
N SER A 89 -9.49 19.98 18.73
CA SER A 89 -10.08 21.31 18.45
C SER A 89 -10.03 21.68 16.97
N ASP A 90 -9.00 21.21 16.25
CA ASP A 90 -8.77 21.46 14.83
C ASP A 90 -8.41 20.14 14.14
N PRO A 91 -9.17 19.67 13.13
CA PRO A 91 -8.86 18.43 12.44
C PRO A 91 -7.52 18.44 11.71
N PHE A 92 -7.02 19.62 11.29
CA PHE A 92 -5.82 19.78 10.46
C PHE A 92 -4.55 20.08 11.26
N ASP A 93 -4.62 20.14 12.60
CA ASP A 93 -3.45 20.34 13.46
C ASP A 93 -2.52 19.11 13.42
N ILE A 94 -1.58 19.10 12.49
CA ILE A 94 -0.59 18.05 12.30
C ILE A 94 0.76 18.50 12.86
N ARG A 95 1.45 17.58 13.55
CA ARG A 95 2.85 17.75 13.93
C ARG A 95 3.75 17.26 12.82
N TYR A 96 4.44 18.20 12.20
CA TYR A 96 5.37 17.91 11.12
C TYR A 96 6.66 17.29 11.63
N SER A 97 7.17 16.31 10.89
CA SER A 97 8.49 15.75 11.11
C SER A 97 9.60 16.64 10.55
N SER A 98 10.81 16.50 11.11
CA SER A 98 12.03 17.07 10.54
C SER A 98 12.44 16.41 9.22
N ASN A 99 11.96 15.19 8.94
CA ASN A 99 12.21 14.49 7.68
C ASN A 99 11.11 14.81 6.66
N TRP A 100 11.26 15.95 6.00
CA TRP A 100 10.34 16.39 4.95
C TRP A 100 10.32 15.42 3.75
N LEU A 101 11.41 14.73 3.42
CA LEU A 101 11.44 13.91 2.21
C LEU A 101 10.55 12.67 2.32
N THR A 102 10.63 11.95 3.44
CA THR A 102 9.84 10.72 3.64
C THR A 102 8.56 10.95 4.43
N LEU A 103 8.42 12.12 5.05
CA LEU A 103 7.35 12.46 6.02
C LEU A 103 7.32 11.53 7.24
N TRP A 104 8.42 10.81 7.49
CA TRP A 104 8.49 9.85 8.59
C TRP A 104 8.32 10.53 9.95
N GLY A 105 7.35 10.08 10.76
CA GLY A 105 7.10 10.65 12.09
C GLY A 105 6.26 11.93 12.06
N ILE A 106 5.54 12.15 10.97
CA ILE A 106 4.34 12.99 11.00
C ILE A 106 3.34 12.38 12.01
N ASP A 107 2.63 13.23 12.74
CA ASP A 107 1.74 12.82 13.82
C ASP A 107 0.47 13.68 13.78
N GLU A 108 -0.68 13.03 13.84
CA GLU A 108 -2.01 13.60 13.80
C GLU A 108 -2.41 14.36 15.08
N ALA A 109 -1.52 14.45 16.08
CA ALA A 109 -1.73 15.10 17.37
C ALA A 109 -2.98 14.63 18.14
N VAL A 110 -3.46 13.40 17.90
CA VAL A 110 -4.63 12.84 18.56
C VAL A 110 -4.29 12.43 20.01
N PRO A 111 -5.08 12.84 21.02
CA PRO A 111 -4.78 12.55 22.42
C PRO A 111 -5.25 11.14 22.83
N TYR A 112 -4.75 10.07 22.18
CA TYR A 112 -5.18 8.68 22.41
C TYR A 112 -5.24 8.28 23.89
N ARG A 113 -4.22 8.66 24.68
CA ARG A 113 -4.18 8.36 26.13
C ARG A 113 -5.38 8.93 26.88
N LYS A 114 -5.85 10.13 26.52
CA LYS A 114 -7.03 10.74 27.12
C LYS A 114 -8.30 9.98 26.75
N ILE A 115 -8.44 9.61 25.47
CA ILE A 115 -9.59 8.84 24.98
C ILE A 115 -9.70 7.49 25.70
N LEU A 116 -8.56 6.82 25.91
CA LEU A 116 -8.48 5.57 26.67
C LEU A 116 -8.79 5.77 28.16
N ALA A 117 -8.28 6.85 28.79
CA ALA A 117 -8.59 7.17 30.18
C ALA A 117 -10.08 7.47 30.42
N ASP A 118 -10.76 8.02 29.41
CA ASP A 118 -12.22 8.23 29.41
C ASP A 118 -13.01 6.91 29.18
N GLY A 119 -12.33 5.77 28.98
CA GLY A 119 -12.95 4.47 28.73
C GLY A 119 -13.56 4.33 27.33
N LYS A 120 -13.22 5.22 26.38
CA LYS A 120 -13.82 5.23 25.03
C LYS A 120 -12.96 4.49 24.00
N ASN A 121 -12.65 3.23 24.31
CA ASN A 121 -11.82 2.35 23.48
C ASN A 121 -12.29 2.27 22.02
N TYR A 122 -13.61 2.23 21.79
CA TYR A 122 -14.19 2.17 20.45
C TYR A 122 -13.88 3.43 19.60
N ILE A 123 -13.72 4.61 20.22
CA ILE A 123 -13.34 5.82 19.50
C ILE A 123 -11.90 5.73 19.03
N VAL A 124 -10.99 5.22 19.88
CA VAL A 124 -9.61 4.94 19.46
C VAL A 124 -9.59 3.96 18.30
N ALA A 125 -10.38 2.89 18.36
CA ALA A 125 -10.48 1.94 17.26
C ALA A 125 -10.94 2.59 15.96
N ILE A 126 -11.98 3.43 16.01
CA ILE A 126 -12.53 4.10 14.83
C ILE A 126 -11.52 5.09 14.25
N ILE A 127 -10.85 5.89 15.09
CA ILE A 127 -9.79 6.80 14.63
C ILE A 127 -8.69 5.97 13.95
N ALA A 128 -8.16 4.97 14.64
CA ALA A 128 -7.03 4.19 14.18
C ALA A 128 -7.31 3.46 12.85
N ILE A 129 -8.49 2.89 12.63
CA ILE A 129 -8.80 2.17 11.39
C ILE A 129 -9.23 3.08 10.24
N ALA A 130 -9.64 4.33 10.52
CA ALA A 130 -10.27 5.19 9.52
C ALA A 130 -9.38 5.47 8.30
N PRO A 131 -8.08 5.78 8.42
CA PRO A 131 -7.24 6.02 7.25
C PRO A 131 -7.08 4.79 6.36
N ILE A 132 -7.08 3.58 6.94
CA ILE A 132 -6.97 2.33 6.16
C ILE A 132 -8.24 2.11 5.34
N ILE A 133 -9.41 2.49 5.88
CA ILE A 133 -10.68 2.48 5.14
C ILE A 133 -10.68 3.57 4.07
N GLU A 134 -10.19 4.75 4.38
CA GLU A 134 -10.07 5.87 3.44
C GLU A 134 -9.15 5.52 2.26
N GLY A 135 -7.95 5.00 2.52
CA GLY A 135 -7.06 4.52 1.46
C GLY A 135 -7.68 3.41 0.61
N ALA A 136 -8.51 2.54 1.19
CA ALA A 136 -9.24 1.54 0.40
C ALA A 136 -10.29 2.19 -0.53
N ILE A 137 -10.99 3.21 -0.05
CA ILE A 137 -11.94 4.00 -0.87
C ILE A 137 -11.18 4.74 -1.97
N PHE A 138 -10.08 5.41 -1.65
CA PHE A 138 -9.27 6.17 -2.60
C PHE A 138 -8.57 5.29 -3.61
N PHE A 139 -8.16 4.09 -3.23
CA PHE A 139 -7.71 3.08 -4.19
C PHE A 139 -8.79 2.78 -5.24
N LEU A 140 -10.04 2.51 -4.81
CA LEU A 140 -11.15 2.23 -5.74
C LEU A 140 -11.51 3.44 -6.62
N VAL A 141 -11.50 4.64 -6.05
CA VAL A 141 -11.68 5.90 -6.79
C VAL A 141 -10.55 6.07 -7.81
N GLY A 142 -9.30 5.82 -7.41
CA GLY A 142 -8.12 5.84 -8.26
C GLY A 142 -8.23 4.90 -9.45
N LEU A 143 -8.63 3.64 -9.23
CA LEU A 143 -8.91 2.69 -10.31
C LEU A 143 -9.99 3.20 -11.27
N LYS A 144 -11.05 3.82 -10.74
CA LYS A 144 -12.10 4.42 -11.58
C LYS A 144 -11.54 5.58 -12.41
N LEU A 145 -10.77 6.48 -11.82
CA LEU A 145 -10.17 7.64 -12.49
C LEU A 145 -9.20 7.19 -13.59
N LEU A 146 -8.36 6.19 -13.33
CA LEU A 146 -7.43 5.60 -14.31
C LEU A 146 -8.15 4.98 -15.51
N SER A 147 -9.40 4.55 -15.35
CA SER A 147 -10.23 4.03 -16.44
C SER A 147 -10.88 5.11 -17.31
N MET A 148 -10.88 6.37 -16.88
CA MET A 148 -11.59 7.46 -17.57
C MET A 148 -10.75 8.04 -18.73
N LYS A 149 -11.33 8.09 -19.94
CA LYS A 149 -10.67 8.66 -21.13
C LYS A 149 -10.16 10.09 -20.92
N ILE A 150 -10.91 10.92 -20.18
CA ILE A 150 -10.50 12.31 -19.90
C ILE A 150 -9.18 12.38 -19.10
N ILE A 151 -8.94 11.41 -18.22
CA ILE A 151 -7.70 11.29 -17.45
C ILE A 151 -6.60 10.69 -18.34
N GLN A 152 -6.91 9.61 -19.07
CA GLN A 152 -5.97 8.94 -19.98
C GLN A 152 -5.43 9.87 -21.08
N ASN A 153 -6.20 10.87 -21.51
CA ASN A 153 -5.76 11.85 -22.51
C ASN A 153 -4.73 12.86 -21.97
N LYS A 154 -4.51 12.91 -20.65
CA LYS A 154 -3.66 13.90 -19.98
C LYS A 154 -2.58 13.19 -19.17
N TRP A 155 -1.43 12.92 -19.80
CA TRP A 155 -0.37 12.07 -19.24
C TRP A 155 0.07 12.45 -17.82
N MET A 156 0.19 13.75 -17.48
CA MET A 156 0.58 14.18 -16.12
C MET A 156 -0.47 13.84 -15.08
N ILE A 157 -1.75 14.06 -15.42
CA ILE A 157 -2.87 13.78 -14.53
C ILE A 157 -3.03 12.27 -14.36
N PHE A 158 -2.90 11.52 -15.45
CA PHE A 158 -2.86 10.06 -15.40
C PHE A 158 -1.71 9.56 -14.52
N SER A 159 -0.49 10.07 -14.72
CA SER A 159 0.69 9.69 -13.94
C SER A 159 0.48 9.98 -12.46
N PHE A 160 -0.07 11.15 -12.10
CA PHE A 160 -0.42 11.46 -10.71
C PHE A 160 -1.40 10.45 -10.12
N PHE A 161 -2.53 10.20 -10.78
CA PHE A 161 -3.48 9.22 -10.27
C PHE A 161 -2.91 7.79 -10.24
N TYR A 162 -2.00 7.44 -11.15
CA TYR A 162 -1.34 6.14 -11.17
C TYR A 162 -0.50 5.95 -9.90
N TRP A 163 0.41 6.90 -9.65
CA TRP A 163 1.29 6.86 -8.49
C TRP A 163 0.50 7.00 -7.19
N TRP A 164 -0.47 7.91 -7.11
CA TRP A 164 -1.34 8.03 -5.93
C TRP A 164 -2.10 6.73 -5.64
N THR A 165 -2.78 6.15 -6.63
CA THR A 165 -3.47 4.86 -6.47
C THR A 165 -2.52 3.73 -6.04
N LEU A 166 -1.28 3.73 -6.55
CA LEU A 166 -0.25 2.79 -6.12
C LEU A 166 0.12 2.99 -4.65
N MET A 167 0.29 4.23 -4.21
CA MET A 167 0.62 4.56 -2.82
C MET A 167 -0.50 4.08 -1.88
N GLU A 168 -1.76 4.32 -2.21
CA GLU A 168 -2.92 3.88 -1.41
C GLU A 168 -2.91 2.36 -1.15
N ILE A 169 -2.80 1.55 -2.20
CA ILE A 169 -2.75 0.09 -2.02
C ILE A 169 -1.45 -0.39 -1.37
N SER A 170 -0.35 0.33 -1.57
CA SER A 170 0.95 0.01 -0.96
C SER A 170 0.94 0.31 0.54
N GLU A 171 0.22 1.34 0.96
CA GLU A 171 0.00 1.66 2.37
C GLU A 171 -0.84 0.58 3.05
N ILE A 172 -1.97 0.17 2.46
CA ILE A 172 -2.78 -0.94 2.98
C ILE A 172 -1.95 -2.23 3.02
N TYR A 173 -1.08 -2.46 2.02
CA TYR A 173 -0.10 -3.56 2.04
C TYR A 173 0.88 -3.43 3.22
N SER A 174 1.35 -2.23 3.52
CA SER A 174 2.19 -2.01 4.71
C SER A 174 1.44 -2.33 6.00
N TYR A 175 0.19 -1.89 6.12
CA TYR A 175 -0.59 -2.08 7.35
C TYR A 175 -1.00 -3.52 7.60
N ILE A 176 -1.54 -4.20 6.58
CA ILE A 176 -2.15 -5.51 6.76
C ILE A 176 -1.09 -6.62 6.74
N PRO A 177 -0.51 -7.04 5.61
CA PRO A 177 0.42 -8.18 5.62
C PRO A 177 1.75 -7.90 6.33
N VAL A 178 2.20 -6.64 6.43
CA VAL A 178 3.52 -6.31 7.00
C VAL A 178 3.45 -5.91 8.47
N ARG A 179 2.54 -5.00 8.85
CA ARG A 179 2.48 -4.38 10.19
C ARG A 179 1.39 -4.94 11.11
N THR A 180 0.60 -5.94 10.71
CA THR A 180 -0.47 -6.49 11.57
C THR A 180 0.02 -6.96 12.94
N PHE A 181 1.28 -7.42 13.05
CA PHE A 181 1.88 -7.84 14.33
C PHE A 181 2.75 -6.78 15.00
N ALA A 182 2.70 -5.53 14.52
CA ALA A 182 3.36 -4.41 15.17
C ALA A 182 2.79 -4.14 16.56
N GLN A 183 3.61 -3.54 17.43
CA GLN A 183 3.21 -3.16 18.80
C GLN A 183 2.86 -1.67 18.93
N GLN A 184 2.75 -0.98 17.80
CA GLN A 184 2.47 0.44 17.75
C GLN A 184 1.90 0.81 16.37
N GLY A 185 1.21 1.94 16.33
CA GLY A 185 0.56 2.48 15.14
C GLY A 185 -0.84 1.93 14.93
N ASP A 186 -1.44 2.37 13.84
CA ASP A 186 -2.89 2.34 13.59
C ASP A 186 -3.53 0.95 13.75
N ILE A 187 -3.00 -0.05 13.04
CA ILE A 187 -3.52 -1.43 13.16
C ILE A 187 -3.34 -1.98 14.57
N PHE A 188 -2.23 -1.66 15.25
CA PHE A 188 -2.03 -2.12 16.62
C PHE A 188 -3.06 -1.50 17.55
N ASP A 189 -3.28 -0.18 17.49
CA ASP A 189 -4.23 0.51 18.36
C ASP A 189 -5.65 0.00 18.11
N PHE A 190 -6.05 -0.22 16.84
CA PHE A 190 -7.32 -0.84 16.49
C PHE A 190 -7.50 -2.24 17.10
N LEU A 191 -6.52 -3.13 16.92
CA LEU A 191 -6.58 -4.51 17.40
C LEU A 191 -6.52 -4.59 18.92
N TYR A 192 -5.67 -3.77 19.55
CA TYR A 192 -5.42 -3.77 20.98
C TYR A 192 -6.68 -3.35 21.76
N VAL A 193 -7.30 -2.23 21.39
CA VAL A 193 -8.44 -1.68 22.15
C VAL A 193 -9.73 -2.47 21.95
N LEU A 194 -9.84 -3.21 20.84
CA LEU A 194 -10.96 -4.12 20.56
C LEU A 194 -10.67 -5.57 20.98
N GLU A 195 -9.47 -5.86 21.49
CA GLU A 195 -9.02 -7.20 21.86
C GLU A 195 -9.14 -8.22 20.70
N ILE A 196 -8.96 -7.76 19.47
CA ILE A 196 -9.06 -8.59 18.26
C ILE A 196 -7.71 -9.25 17.99
N SER A 197 -7.74 -10.56 17.74
CA SER A 197 -6.55 -11.30 17.31
C SER A 197 -6.01 -10.74 15.97
N PRO A 198 -4.71 -10.40 15.88
CA PRO A 198 -4.12 -9.91 14.63
C PRO A 198 -4.32 -10.85 13.43
N TRP A 199 -4.46 -12.15 13.68
CA TRP A 199 -4.74 -13.15 12.65
C TRP A 199 -6.04 -12.87 11.88
N VAL A 200 -7.05 -12.28 12.52
CA VAL A 200 -8.31 -11.93 11.84
C VAL A 200 -8.06 -10.90 10.75
N MET A 201 -7.29 -9.84 11.06
CA MET A 201 -6.92 -8.81 10.10
C MET A 201 -6.03 -9.37 8.99
N LEU A 202 -5.02 -10.17 9.34
CA LEU A 202 -4.13 -10.78 8.35
C LEU A 202 -4.90 -11.67 7.38
N ILE A 203 -5.71 -12.61 7.87
CA ILE A 203 -6.42 -13.60 7.04
C ILE A 203 -7.47 -12.93 6.16
N SER A 204 -8.25 -12.00 6.70
CA SER A 204 -9.35 -11.37 5.96
C SER A 204 -8.88 -10.25 5.02
N GLY A 205 -7.87 -9.47 5.43
CA GLY A 205 -7.40 -8.32 4.65
C GLY A 205 -6.39 -8.68 3.56
N THR A 206 -5.54 -9.69 3.78
CA THR A 206 -4.48 -10.05 2.81
C THR A 206 -5.03 -10.43 1.42
N PRO A 207 -6.14 -11.18 1.27
CA PRO A 207 -6.72 -11.45 -0.04
C PRO A 207 -7.10 -10.17 -0.82
N LEU A 208 -7.62 -9.15 -0.14
CA LEU A 208 -7.98 -7.87 -0.77
C LEU A 208 -6.73 -7.10 -1.21
N VAL A 209 -5.68 -7.12 -0.40
CA VAL A 209 -4.39 -6.52 -0.75
C VAL A 209 -3.75 -7.23 -1.95
N ILE A 210 -3.77 -8.57 -1.98
CA ILE A 210 -3.27 -9.35 -3.12
C ILE A 210 -4.03 -8.96 -4.38
N TRP A 211 -5.36 -8.90 -4.32
CA TRP A 211 -6.18 -8.49 -5.46
C TRP A 211 -5.84 -7.08 -5.95
N GLY A 212 -5.69 -6.11 -5.04
CA GLY A 212 -5.36 -4.73 -5.40
C GLY A 212 -3.97 -4.59 -6.02
N LEU A 213 -2.96 -5.25 -5.44
CA LEU A 213 -1.61 -5.28 -5.99
C LEU A 213 -1.55 -5.98 -7.35
N GLN A 214 -2.25 -7.11 -7.51
CA GLN A 214 -2.37 -7.76 -8.82
C GLN A 214 -3.04 -6.85 -9.85
N ARG A 215 -4.11 -6.15 -9.47
CA ARG A 215 -4.79 -5.20 -10.35
C ARG A 215 -3.84 -4.11 -10.81
N MET A 216 -3.07 -3.51 -9.90
CA MET A 216 -2.09 -2.48 -10.23
C MET A 216 -0.98 -3.02 -11.13
N LEU A 217 -0.31 -4.09 -10.68
CA LEU A 217 0.88 -4.63 -11.35
C LEU A 217 0.58 -5.29 -12.70
N ILE A 218 -0.64 -5.80 -12.91
CA ILE A 218 -1.01 -6.52 -14.14
C ILE A 218 -1.77 -5.64 -15.14
N VAL A 219 -2.72 -4.84 -14.65
CA VAL A 219 -3.64 -4.11 -15.55
C VAL A 219 -3.29 -2.65 -15.64
N GLU A 220 -3.08 -1.98 -14.51
CA GLU A 220 -2.81 -0.53 -14.52
C GLU A 220 -1.39 -0.22 -14.99
N GLU A 221 -0.42 -1.08 -14.70
CA GLU A 221 0.95 -0.98 -15.23
C GLU A 221 0.98 -1.07 -16.77
N LEU A 222 0.21 -2.00 -17.37
CA LEU A 222 0.06 -2.07 -18.84
C LEU A 222 -0.58 -0.81 -19.41
N ARG A 223 -1.67 -0.37 -18.78
CA ARG A 223 -2.35 0.87 -19.18
C ARG A 223 -1.40 2.06 -19.08
N ALA A 224 -0.53 2.10 -18.07
CA ALA A 224 0.46 3.15 -17.93
C ALA A 224 1.46 3.13 -19.09
N TYR A 225 1.91 1.97 -19.56
CA TYR A 225 2.78 1.91 -20.74
C TYR A 225 2.10 2.48 -22.00
N ASP A 226 0.82 2.18 -22.19
CA ASP A 226 0.07 2.67 -23.35
C ASP A 226 -0.19 4.18 -23.26
N VAL A 227 -0.68 4.67 -22.12
CA VAL A 227 -1.03 6.09 -21.91
C VAL A 227 0.20 6.98 -21.85
N LEU A 228 1.26 6.55 -21.18
CA LEU A 228 2.53 7.27 -21.08
C LEU A 228 3.43 7.05 -22.31
N GLN A 229 3.01 6.19 -23.24
CA GLN A 229 3.73 5.83 -24.47
C GLN A 229 5.16 5.34 -24.20
N ILE A 230 5.32 4.49 -23.18
CA ILE A 230 6.61 3.87 -22.83
C ILE A 230 6.83 2.70 -23.79
N GLU A 231 7.34 2.99 -24.99
CA GLU A 231 7.53 2.00 -26.06
C GLU A 231 8.77 1.11 -25.85
N ASN A 232 9.85 1.65 -25.26
CA ASN A 232 11.10 0.93 -25.15
C ASN A 232 11.12 -0.07 -23.98
N LYS A 233 11.77 -1.21 -24.19
CA LYS A 233 11.89 -2.30 -23.19
C LYS A 233 12.57 -1.84 -21.91
N VAL A 234 13.59 -0.99 -22.04
CA VAL A 234 14.34 -0.44 -20.90
C VAL A 234 13.46 0.49 -20.05
N GLY A 235 12.67 1.37 -20.66
CA GLY A 235 11.79 2.28 -19.92
C GLY A 235 10.65 1.54 -19.23
N ARG A 236 10.06 0.53 -19.88
CA ARG A 236 9.07 -0.36 -19.23
C ARG A 236 9.67 -1.07 -18.01
N PHE A 237 10.88 -1.60 -18.16
CA PHE A 237 11.60 -2.23 -17.05
C PHE A 237 11.89 -1.25 -15.91
N ILE A 238 12.38 -0.04 -16.21
CA ILE A 238 12.65 0.98 -15.18
C ILE A 238 11.35 1.39 -14.46
N PHE A 239 10.27 1.61 -15.21
CA PHE A 239 8.98 2.00 -14.64
C PHE A 239 8.45 0.91 -13.69
N LEU A 240 8.43 -0.35 -14.15
CA LEU A 240 8.06 -1.50 -13.31
C LEU A 240 8.96 -1.62 -12.09
N PHE A 241 10.28 -1.46 -12.28
CA PHE A 241 11.23 -1.56 -11.19
C PHE A 241 10.96 -0.50 -10.12
N ILE A 242 10.67 0.75 -10.50
CA ILE A 242 10.27 1.81 -9.58
C ILE A 242 8.96 1.45 -8.87
N THR A 243 7.95 0.97 -9.58
CA THR A 243 6.69 0.47 -8.99
C THR A 243 6.97 -0.56 -7.90
N LEU A 244 7.82 -1.56 -8.19
CA LEU A 244 8.17 -2.62 -7.24
C LEU A 244 9.00 -2.10 -6.06
N LEU A 245 9.92 -1.15 -6.27
CA LEU A 245 10.66 -0.52 -5.18
C LEU A 245 9.73 0.24 -4.23
N ILE A 246 8.74 0.96 -4.75
CA ILE A 246 7.77 1.65 -3.89
C ILE A 246 6.97 0.63 -3.06
N VAL A 247 6.33 -0.33 -3.71
CA VAL A 247 5.47 -1.31 -3.03
C VAL A 247 6.27 -2.14 -2.01
N PHE A 248 7.34 -2.78 -2.46
CA PHE A 248 7.97 -3.86 -1.70
C PHE A 248 9.20 -3.44 -0.90
N LEU A 249 9.94 -2.42 -1.37
CA LEU A 249 11.08 -1.89 -0.61
C LEU A 249 10.64 -0.76 0.33
N TYR A 250 9.93 0.26 -0.14
CA TYR A 250 9.56 1.39 0.70
C TYR A 250 8.43 1.02 1.69
N PHE A 251 7.25 0.63 1.22
CA PHE A 251 6.14 0.25 2.11
C PHE A 251 6.34 -1.11 2.78
N GLY A 252 6.87 -2.06 2.02
CA GLY A 252 7.11 -3.42 2.52
C GLY A 252 8.35 -3.57 3.40
N GLY A 253 9.38 -2.76 3.19
CA GLY A 253 10.61 -2.77 3.99
C GLY A 253 10.51 -1.95 5.28
N ILE A 254 9.39 -1.27 5.53
CA ILE A 254 9.21 -0.39 6.69
C ILE A 254 9.49 -1.08 8.03
N ALA A 255 9.27 -2.39 8.12
CA ALA A 255 9.47 -3.13 9.36
C ALA A 255 10.95 -3.19 9.80
N PHE A 256 11.89 -3.03 8.87
CA PHE A 256 13.32 -2.91 9.21
C PHE A 256 13.67 -1.59 9.91
N VAL A 257 12.85 -0.55 9.71
CA VAL A 257 13.07 0.79 10.29
C VAL A 257 12.47 0.89 11.69
N PHE A 258 11.42 0.11 11.99
CA PHE A 258 10.85 0.09 13.34
C PHE A 258 11.83 -0.53 14.34
N VAL A 259 12.16 0.24 15.38
CA VAL A 259 13.23 0.00 16.38
C VAL A 259 13.07 -1.31 17.18
N TYR A 260 11.90 -1.94 17.14
CA TYR A 260 11.64 -3.21 17.81
C TYR A 260 11.11 -4.27 16.83
N PRO A 261 11.96 -4.76 15.91
CA PRO A 261 11.50 -5.71 14.92
C PRO A 261 11.24 -7.07 15.58
N LYS A 262 9.96 -7.40 15.75
CA LYS A 262 9.57 -8.78 16.07
C LYS A 262 9.89 -9.70 14.90
N PHE A 263 10.20 -10.96 15.21
CA PHE A 263 10.51 -11.98 14.22
C PHE A 263 9.52 -12.00 13.05
N MET A 264 8.21 -11.96 13.32
CA MET A 264 7.17 -12.01 12.28
C MET A 264 7.16 -10.79 11.35
N MET A 265 7.43 -9.59 11.88
CA MET A 265 7.52 -8.37 11.06
C MET A 265 8.75 -8.42 10.14
N ASN A 266 9.89 -8.89 10.66
CA ASN A 266 11.08 -9.12 9.84
C ASN A 266 10.81 -10.14 8.74
N VAL A 267 10.16 -11.25 9.06
CA VAL A 267 9.80 -12.27 8.05
C VAL A 267 8.92 -11.66 6.97
N ALA A 268 7.89 -10.89 7.33
CA ALA A 268 7.02 -10.23 6.36
C ALA A 268 7.79 -9.25 5.46
N SER A 269 8.70 -8.45 6.01
CA SER A 269 9.53 -7.55 5.20
C SER A 269 10.56 -8.28 4.34
N TRP A 270 11.15 -9.39 4.82
CA TRP A 270 12.00 -10.24 3.98
C TRP A 270 11.23 -10.86 2.82
N VAL A 271 10.01 -11.35 3.08
CA VAL A 271 9.11 -11.86 2.04
C VAL A 271 8.79 -10.75 1.04
N SER A 272 8.50 -9.53 1.51
CA SER A 272 8.30 -8.36 0.65
C SER A 272 9.49 -8.12 -0.27
N LEU A 273 10.71 -8.05 0.27
CA LEU A 273 11.91 -7.86 -0.55
C LEU A 273 12.11 -8.98 -1.57
N ALA A 274 11.81 -10.23 -1.20
CA ALA A 274 11.87 -11.36 -2.11
C ALA A 274 10.82 -11.29 -3.23
N MET A 275 9.71 -10.57 -3.05
CA MET A 275 8.72 -10.36 -4.10
C MET A 275 9.24 -9.53 -5.27
N ILE A 276 10.23 -8.65 -5.07
CA ILE A 276 10.82 -7.84 -6.15
C ILE A 276 11.39 -8.73 -7.27
N PRO A 277 12.39 -9.60 -7.02
CA PRO A 277 12.92 -10.47 -8.08
C PRO A 277 11.88 -11.45 -8.62
N LEU A 278 10.97 -11.96 -7.79
CA LEU A 278 9.91 -12.88 -8.23
C LEU A 278 8.94 -12.21 -9.22
N CYS A 279 8.44 -11.02 -8.88
CA CYS A 279 7.59 -10.22 -9.75
C CYS A 279 8.32 -9.84 -11.04
N LEU A 280 9.61 -9.46 -10.97
CA LEU A 280 10.40 -9.18 -12.17
C LEU A 280 10.49 -10.42 -13.09
N ILE A 281 10.78 -11.60 -12.55
CA ILE A 281 10.86 -12.83 -13.37
C ILE A 281 9.51 -13.16 -14.01
N PHE A 282 8.43 -13.07 -13.25
CA PHE A 282 7.08 -13.41 -13.71
C PHE A 282 6.55 -12.40 -14.74
N LEU A 283 6.67 -11.10 -14.44
CA LEU A 283 6.14 -10.01 -15.26
C LEU A 283 7.02 -9.68 -16.46
N ARG A 284 8.31 -10.03 -16.44
CA ARG A 284 9.23 -9.85 -17.59
C ARG A 284 8.67 -10.50 -18.86
N LYS A 285 8.11 -11.71 -18.76
CA LYS A 285 7.50 -12.41 -19.90
C LYS A 285 6.28 -11.70 -20.48
N ARG A 286 5.67 -10.79 -19.72
CA ARG A 286 4.47 -10.06 -20.12
C ARG A 286 4.79 -8.66 -20.67
N TYR A 287 5.86 -8.03 -20.17
CA TYR A 287 6.14 -6.61 -20.44
C TYR A 287 7.37 -6.34 -21.32
N VAL A 288 8.32 -7.27 -21.32
CA VAL A 288 9.64 -7.05 -21.93
C VAL A 288 9.86 -7.94 -23.16
N SER A 289 9.11 -9.03 -23.32
CA SER A 289 9.13 -9.84 -24.55
C SER A 289 8.47 -9.07 -25.70
#